data_AF-A0AAN9XK04-F1
#
_entry.id   AF-A0AAN9XK04-F1
#
_cell.length_a   1.000
_cell.length_b   1.000
_cell.length_c   1.000
_cell.angle_alpha   90.00
_cell.angle_beta   90.00
_cell.angle_gamma   90.00
#
_symmetry.space_group_name_H-M   'P 1'
#
loop_
_entity.id
_entity.type
_entity.pdbx_description
1 polymer ?
#
loop_
_entity_poly.entity_id
_entity_poly.type
_entity_poly.pdbx_seq_one_letter_code
_entity_poly.pdbx_strand_id
1 'polypeptide(L)'
;MVDSPVKTIFSIVLFLVLISQDSTIKILNAITFLVLISQGYSQCYLRDIVVSQIQTGVKVKGKPEWSVTVTNKCPCVHKNVILSCTGFQSTEPINPLVLKVSPRGCLLNAGQPLYRDDIKFKYAWDQQFPFKPLSSQISCS
;
A
#
# COMPACT_ATOMS: atom_id res chain seq x y z
N MET A 1 3.84 15.55 -7.83
CA MET A 1 2.38 15.44 -8.07
C MET A 1 2.20 15.25 -9.56
N VAL A 2 2.08 14.02 -10.03
CA VAL A 2 1.68 13.78 -11.42
C VAL A 2 0.16 13.87 -11.39
N ASP A 3 -0.38 14.97 -11.92
CA ASP A 3 -1.81 15.07 -12.13
C ASP A 3 -2.20 13.99 -13.12
N SER A 4 -3.15 13.13 -12.75
CA SER A 4 -3.52 12.00 -13.57
C SER A 4 -4.17 12.54 -14.85
N PRO A 5 -3.83 12.04 -16.06
CA PRO A 5 -4.49 12.44 -17.30
C PRO A 5 -6.02 12.31 -17.21
N VAL A 6 -6.51 11.46 -16.30
CA VAL A 6 -7.92 11.25 -15.97
C VAL A 6 -8.59 12.48 -15.36
N LYS A 7 -7.90 13.29 -14.55
CA LYS A 7 -8.49 14.50 -13.93
C LYS A 7 -8.73 15.60 -14.96
N THR A 8 -7.83 15.70 -15.92
CA THR A 8 -7.97 16.58 -17.09
C THR A 8 -9.12 16.12 -17.99
N ILE A 9 -9.20 14.81 -18.28
CA ILE A 9 -10.30 14.23 -19.07
C ILE A 9 -11.66 14.41 -18.37
N PHE A 10 -11.73 14.21 -17.06
CA PHE A 10 -12.96 14.40 -16.27
C PHE A 10 -13.47 15.83 -16.35
N SER A 11 -12.57 16.82 -16.17
CA SER A 11 -12.93 18.24 -16.30
C SER A 11 -13.45 18.54 -17.70
N ILE A 12 -12.75 18.09 -18.75
CA ILE A 12 -13.16 18.33 -20.15
C ILE A 12 -14.53 17.72 -20.44
N VAL A 13 -14.79 16.47 -20.04
CA VAL A 13 -16.08 15.81 -20.29
C VAL A 13 -17.21 16.48 -19.51
N LEU A 14 -16.98 16.90 -18.26
CA LEU A 14 -17.96 17.64 -17.48
C LEU A 14 -18.30 19.00 -18.13
N PHE A 15 -17.29 19.72 -18.63
CA PHE A 15 -17.52 20.95 -19.40
C PHE A 15 -18.32 20.70 -20.68
N LEU A 16 -18.03 19.63 -21.44
CA LEU A 16 -18.77 19.27 -22.65
C LEU A 16 -20.24 18.90 -22.37
N VAL A 17 -20.52 18.24 -21.25
CA VAL A 17 -21.89 17.93 -20.79
C VAL A 17 -22.68 19.22 -20.52
N LEU A 18 -22.07 20.19 -19.83
CA LEU A 18 -22.72 21.43 -19.42
C LEU A 18 -23.02 22.38 -20.60
N ILE A 19 -22.21 22.36 -21.66
CA ILE A 19 -22.41 23.25 -22.82
C ILE A 19 -23.36 22.68 -23.89
N SER A 20 -23.62 21.37 -23.88
CA SER A 20 -24.54 20.76 -24.85
C SER A 20 -25.97 21.25 -24.60
N GLN A 21 -26.71 21.61 -25.65
CA GLN A 21 -28.13 22.00 -25.55
C GLN A 21 -29.08 20.89 -26.00
N ASP A 22 -28.58 19.94 -26.80
CA ASP A 22 -29.32 18.79 -27.30
C ASP A 22 -29.46 17.71 -26.22
N SER A 23 -30.70 17.37 -25.85
CA SER A 23 -31.02 16.38 -24.82
C SER A 23 -30.46 14.99 -25.12
N THR A 24 -30.32 14.62 -26.40
CA THR A 24 -29.78 13.33 -26.83
C THR A 24 -28.28 13.26 -26.59
N ILE A 25 -27.57 14.35 -26.89
CA ILE A 25 -26.11 14.48 -26.67
C ILE A 25 -25.81 14.50 -25.16
N LYS A 26 -26.65 15.16 -24.35
CA LYS A 26 -26.53 15.14 -22.88
C LYS A 26 -26.60 13.73 -22.31
N ILE A 27 -27.60 12.95 -22.75
CA ILE A 27 -27.82 11.59 -22.28
C ILE A 27 -26.66 10.69 -22.73
N LEU A 28 -26.21 10.79 -23.98
CA LEU A 28 -25.08 10.02 -24.50
C LEU A 28 -23.80 10.32 -23.71
N ASN A 29 -23.49 11.62 -23.49
CA ASN A 29 -22.32 12.03 -22.71
C ASN A 29 -22.41 11.61 -21.23
N ALA A 30 -23.60 11.65 -20.62
CA ALA A 30 -23.82 11.18 -19.26
C ALA A 30 -23.61 9.66 -19.12
N ILE A 31 -24.03 8.87 -20.11
CA ILE A 31 -23.79 7.42 -20.15
C ILE A 31 -22.29 7.13 -20.32
N THR A 32 -21.62 7.81 -21.25
CA THR A 32 -20.16 7.68 -21.43
C THR A 32 -19.41 8.06 -20.16
N PHE A 33 -19.83 9.11 -19.46
CA PHE A 33 -19.27 9.52 -18.18
C PHE A 33 -19.50 8.49 -17.06
N LEU A 34 -20.69 7.89 -16.98
CA LEU A 34 -20.97 6.79 -16.06
C LEU A 34 -20.05 5.59 -16.31
N VAL A 35 -19.82 5.23 -17.58
CA VAL A 35 -18.92 4.14 -17.97
C VAL A 35 -17.46 4.48 -17.63
N LEU A 36 -17.03 5.73 -17.82
CA LEU A 36 -15.68 6.19 -17.45
C LEU A 36 -15.46 6.24 -15.93
N ILE A 37 -16.48 6.57 -15.14
CA ILE A 37 -16.41 6.52 -13.66
C ILE A 37 -16.48 5.06 -13.15
N SER A 38 -17.19 4.19 -13.87
CA SER A 38 -17.30 2.76 -13.50
C SER A 38 -16.00 1.97 -13.70
N GLN A 39 -15.05 2.50 -14.48
CA GLN A 39 -13.66 2.05 -14.46
C GLN A 39 -12.99 2.56 -13.18
N GLY A 40 -13.27 1.84 -12.09
CA GLY A 40 -12.91 2.16 -10.72
C GLY A 40 -11.46 2.64 -10.56
N TYR A 41 -11.36 3.80 -9.92
CA TYR A 41 -10.17 4.48 -9.44
C TYR A 41 -9.35 3.69 -8.39
N SER A 42 -8.93 2.46 -8.66
CA SER A 42 -7.99 1.76 -7.78
C SER A 42 -6.60 1.66 -8.40
N GLN A 43 -5.99 2.81 -8.67
CA GLN A 43 -4.56 2.85 -8.97
C GLN A 43 -3.80 2.51 -7.70
N CYS A 44 -3.23 1.31 -7.66
CA CYS A 44 -2.43 0.82 -6.54
C CYS A 44 -0.95 1.13 -6.73
N TYR A 45 -0.31 1.53 -5.65
CA TYR A 45 1.07 1.93 -5.60
C TYR A 45 1.77 1.31 -4.40
N LEU A 46 3.10 1.26 -4.44
CA LEU A 46 3.90 0.78 -3.32
C LEU A 46 3.62 1.55 -2.01
N ARG A 47 3.29 2.86 -2.09
CA ARG A 47 2.95 3.70 -0.94
C ARG A 47 1.67 3.29 -0.21
N ASP A 48 0.86 2.43 -0.83
CA ASP A 48 -0.37 1.91 -0.21
C ASP A 48 -0.05 0.78 0.77
N ILE A 49 1.18 0.27 0.76
CA ILE A 49 1.73 -0.53 1.86
C ILE A 49 2.18 0.42 2.97
N VAL A 50 1.49 0.38 4.10
CA VAL A 50 1.76 1.22 5.26
C VAL A 50 2.34 0.37 6.37
N VAL A 51 3.45 0.83 6.95
CA VAL A 51 4.06 0.21 8.13
C VAL A 51 3.80 1.11 9.33
N SER A 52 3.12 0.59 10.35
CA SER A 52 2.92 1.26 11.63
C SER A 52 3.59 0.45 12.73
N GLN A 53 4.04 1.12 13.79
CA GLN A 53 4.74 0.49 14.90
C GLN A 53 4.33 1.14 16.20
N ILE A 54 4.14 0.32 17.22
CA ILE A 54 3.84 0.77 18.58
C ILE A 54 4.75 0.04 19.56
N GLN A 55 5.18 0.73 20.61
CA GLN A 55 5.89 0.09 21.71
C GLN A 55 4.89 -0.72 22.54
N THR A 56 5.23 -1.98 22.89
CA THR A 56 4.30 -2.88 23.59
C THR A 56 4.32 -2.71 25.11
N GLY A 57 5.34 -2.01 25.64
CA GLY A 57 5.62 -1.90 27.08
C GLY A 57 6.46 -3.07 27.63
N VAL A 58 6.61 -4.16 26.87
CA VAL A 58 7.48 -5.29 27.22
C VAL A 58 8.94 -4.93 26.95
N LYS A 59 9.86 -5.49 27.75
CA LYS A 59 11.31 -5.45 27.49
C LYS A 59 11.83 -6.86 27.27
N VAL A 60 12.57 -7.09 26.18
CA VAL A 60 13.24 -8.35 25.87
C VAL A 60 14.75 -8.13 25.91
N LYS A 61 15.42 -8.83 26.83
CA LYS A 61 16.87 -8.66 27.11
C LYS A 61 17.26 -7.19 27.33
N GLY A 62 16.42 -6.45 28.06
CA GLY A 62 16.64 -5.04 28.40
C GLY A 62 16.24 -4.02 27.33
N LYS A 63 15.93 -4.44 26.10
CA LYS A 63 15.48 -3.56 25.01
C LYS A 63 13.96 -3.49 24.94
N PRO A 64 13.35 -2.34 24.61
CA PRO A 64 11.92 -2.25 24.42
C PRO A 64 11.45 -3.08 23.23
N GLU A 65 10.31 -3.75 23.39
CA GLU A 65 9.64 -4.50 22.32
C GLU A 65 8.70 -3.58 21.54
N TRP A 66 8.73 -3.73 20.22
CA TRP A 66 7.93 -3.01 19.24
C TRP A 66 7.05 -3.99 18.49
N SER A 67 5.76 -3.67 18.37
CA SER A 67 4.82 -4.39 17.52
C SER A 67 4.69 -3.65 16.19
N VAL A 68 5.09 -4.31 15.11
CA VAL A 68 4.97 -3.83 13.74
C VAL A 68 3.67 -4.35 13.13
N THR A 69 2.95 -3.47 12.44
CA THR A 69 1.80 -3.82 11.61
C THR A 69 2.05 -3.32 10.19
N VAL A 70 1.99 -4.23 9.23
CA VAL A 70 2.10 -3.92 7.80
C VAL A 70 0.74 -4.13 7.16
N THR A 71 0.16 -3.05 6.64
CA THR A 71 -1.19 -3.01 6.07
C THR A 71 -1.10 -2.64 4.60
N ASN A 72 -1.87 -3.32 3.76
CA ASN A 72 -2.12 -2.89 2.38
C ASN A 72 -3.45 -2.14 2.32
N LYS A 73 -3.38 -0.85 2.00
CA LYS A 73 -4.56 0.04 1.87
C LYS A 73 -5.22 0.00 0.49
N CYS A 74 -4.70 -0.81 -0.42
CA CYS A 74 -5.22 -0.94 -1.77
C CYS A 74 -6.14 -2.17 -1.93
N PRO A 75 -7.16 -2.12 -2.82
CA PRO A 75 -7.94 -3.31 -3.16
C PRO A 75 -7.13 -4.38 -3.87
N CYS A 76 -6.09 -4.02 -4.62
CA CYS A 76 -5.24 -4.99 -5.28
C CYS A 76 -4.29 -5.67 -4.29
N VAL A 77 -3.87 -6.88 -4.64
CA VAL A 77 -2.97 -7.69 -3.83
C VAL A 77 -1.52 -7.27 -4.10
N HIS A 78 -0.73 -7.13 -3.04
CA HIS A 78 0.72 -6.97 -3.15
C HIS A 78 1.43 -8.29 -2.83
N LYS A 79 2.27 -8.80 -3.73
CA LYS A 79 3.11 -9.99 -3.52
C LYS A 79 4.57 -9.58 -3.44
N ASN A 80 5.43 -10.46 -2.90
CA ASN A 80 6.88 -10.25 -2.85
C ASN A 80 7.25 -8.87 -2.27
N VAL A 81 6.59 -8.48 -1.17
CA VAL A 81 6.82 -7.19 -0.52
C VAL A 81 8.20 -7.21 0.15
N ILE A 82 9.04 -6.26 -0.23
CA ILE A 82 10.38 -6.07 0.36
C ILE A 82 10.40 -4.77 1.14
N LEU A 83 10.80 -4.83 2.41
CA LEU A 83 11.01 -3.66 3.26
C LEU A 83 12.50 -3.31 3.36
N SER A 84 12.83 -2.04 3.51
CA SER A 84 14.19 -1.58 3.82
C SER A 84 14.54 -2.01 5.25
N CYS A 85 15.64 -2.74 5.41
CA CYS A 85 16.09 -3.20 6.71
C CYS A 85 17.60 -3.31 6.86
N THR A 86 18.34 -2.47 6.13
CA THR A 86 19.78 -2.36 6.29
C THR A 86 20.11 -1.94 7.72
N GLY A 87 21.01 -2.68 8.37
CA GLY A 87 21.38 -2.46 9.75
C GLY A 87 20.35 -2.93 10.77
N PHE A 88 19.22 -3.53 10.35
CA PHE A 88 18.19 -4.00 11.26
C PHE A 88 18.71 -5.09 12.20
N GLN A 89 18.43 -4.96 13.50
CA GLN A 89 18.79 -5.93 14.53
C GLN A 89 17.62 -6.10 15.50
N SER A 90 17.50 -7.29 16.08
CA SER A 90 16.53 -7.58 17.13
C SER A 90 17.14 -8.52 18.16
N THR A 91 16.93 -8.24 19.44
CA THR A 91 17.33 -9.15 20.53
C THR A 91 16.34 -10.30 20.73
N GLU A 92 15.13 -10.15 20.18
CA GLU A 92 14.09 -11.17 20.08
C GLU A 92 14.13 -11.82 18.68
N PRO A 93 14.08 -13.16 18.57
CA PRO A 93 14.02 -13.84 17.28
C PRO A 93 12.70 -13.54 16.57
N ILE A 94 12.77 -13.23 15.27
CA ILE A 94 11.60 -13.04 14.42
C ILE A 94 11.41 -14.30 13.58
N ASN A 95 10.17 -14.77 13.45
CA ASN A 95 9.86 -15.88 12.56
C ASN A 95 10.25 -15.52 11.11
N PRO A 96 11.17 -16.26 10.47
CA PRO A 96 11.63 -15.94 9.11
C PRO A 96 10.54 -16.12 8.04
N LEU A 97 9.44 -16.82 8.35
CA LEU A 97 8.27 -16.87 7.48
C LEU A 97 7.48 -15.55 7.47
N VAL A 98 7.57 -14.76 8.55
CA VAL A 98 6.91 -13.45 8.65
C VAL A 98 7.82 -12.34 8.14
N LEU A 99 9.09 -12.33 8.54
CA LEU A 99 10.08 -11.37 8.06
C LEU A 99 11.44 -12.05 7.90
N LYS A 100 11.86 -12.27 6.65
CA LYS A 100 13.20 -12.79 6.34
C LYS A 100 14.15 -11.63 6.13
N VAL A 101 15.05 -11.40 7.10
CA VAL A 101 16.05 -10.33 7.05
C VAL A 101 17.18 -10.70 6.08
N SER A 102 17.55 -9.79 5.19
CA SER A 102 18.72 -9.93 4.32
C SER A 102 19.41 -8.59 4.08
N PRO A 103 20.70 -8.58 3.69
CA PRO A 103 21.43 -7.34 3.39
C PRO A 103 20.80 -6.50 2.26
N ARG A 104 20.03 -7.13 1.37
CA ARG A 104 19.38 -6.47 0.22
C ARG A 104 17.95 -6.01 0.52
N GLY A 105 17.43 -6.28 1.71
CA GLY A 105 16.04 -5.98 2.10
C GLY A 105 15.39 -7.15 2.82
N CYS A 106 14.27 -6.86 3.48
CA CYS A 106 13.52 -7.83 4.28
C CYS A 106 12.30 -8.30 3.51
N LEU A 107 12.23 -9.60 3.24
CA LEU A 107 11.07 -10.20 2.58
C LEU A 107 9.96 -10.44 3.61
N LEU A 108 8.79 -9.87 3.35
CA LEU A 108 7.61 -10.03 4.19
C LEU A 108 6.83 -11.29 3.80
N ASN A 109 6.25 -11.97 4.79
CA ASN A 109 5.31 -13.08 4.64
C ASN A 109 5.78 -14.16 3.65
N ALA A 110 7.08 -14.47 3.62
CA ALA A 110 7.69 -15.39 2.66
C ALA A 110 7.36 -15.09 1.17
N GLY A 111 7.06 -13.83 0.84
CA GLY A 111 6.65 -13.39 -0.50
C GLY A 111 5.19 -13.66 -0.86
N GLN A 112 4.42 -14.24 0.06
CA GLN A 112 3.01 -14.53 -0.13
C GLN A 112 2.16 -13.25 -0.32
N PRO A 113 0.99 -13.39 -0.96
CA PRO A 113 0.01 -12.31 -1.08
C PRO A 113 -0.29 -11.57 0.23
N LEU A 114 -0.14 -10.25 0.19
CA LEU A 114 -0.68 -9.31 1.14
C LEU A 114 -2.02 -8.81 0.59
N TYR A 115 -3.11 -9.36 1.11
CA TYR A 115 -4.48 -8.93 0.82
C TYR A 115 -4.80 -7.64 1.57
N ARG A 116 -5.99 -7.50 2.17
CA ARG A 116 -6.32 -6.38 3.07
C ARG A 116 -6.01 -6.67 4.54
N ASP A 117 -5.63 -7.90 4.85
CA ASP A 117 -5.25 -8.29 6.21
C ASP A 117 -3.88 -7.76 6.58
N ASP A 118 -3.71 -7.51 7.87
CA ASP A 118 -2.48 -7.03 8.44
C ASP A 118 -1.49 -8.18 8.67
N ILE A 119 -0.23 -7.96 8.31
CA ILE A 119 0.89 -8.80 8.78
C ILE A 119 1.49 -8.14 10.02
N LYS A 120 1.56 -8.89 11.11
CA LYS A 120 2.07 -8.42 12.39
C LYS A 120 3.28 -9.24 12.82
N PHE A 121 4.29 -8.55 13.33
CA PHE A 121 5.44 -9.17 13.99
C PHE A 121 5.99 -8.24 15.05
N LYS A 122 6.78 -8.82 15.95
CA LYS A 122 7.45 -8.10 17.03
C LYS A 122 8.95 -8.12 16.83
N TYR A 123 9.62 -7.10 17.36
CA TYR A 123 11.06 -7.08 17.50
C TYR A 123 11.45 -6.30 18.74
N ALA A 124 12.67 -6.53 19.24
CA ALA A 124 13.19 -5.83 20.40
C ALA A 124 14.48 -5.08 20.07
N TRP A 125 14.43 -3.75 20.17
CA TRP A 125 15.56 -2.86 19.90
C TRP A 125 15.40 -1.52 20.64
N ASP A 126 16.48 -0.75 20.77
CA ASP A 126 16.52 0.48 21.57
C ASP A 126 15.61 1.58 21.01
N GLN A 127 15.40 1.61 19.69
CA GLN A 127 14.60 2.61 19.01
C GLN A 127 13.66 1.97 17.98
N GLN A 128 12.63 2.72 17.60
CA GLN A 128 11.76 2.35 16.49
C GLN A 128 12.58 2.29 15.20
N PHE A 129 12.48 1.19 14.45
CA PHE A 129 13.25 1.01 13.23
C PHE A 129 12.49 1.55 12.01
N PRO A 130 13.10 2.34 11.12
CA PRO A 130 12.40 3.00 10.01
C PRO A 130 12.19 2.07 8.80
N PHE A 131 11.39 1.02 8.96
CA PHE A 131 10.96 0.18 7.84
C PHE A 131 10.24 1.01 6.77
N LYS A 132 10.65 0.86 5.51
CA LYS A 132 9.99 1.46 4.34
C LYS A 132 9.78 0.41 3.26
N PRO A 133 8.63 0.38 2.58
CA PRO A 133 8.48 -0.44 1.38
C PRO A 133 9.51 -0.05 0.32
N LEU A 134 10.26 -1.02 -0.19
CA LEU A 134 11.22 -0.85 -1.29
C LEU A 134 10.64 -1.29 -2.62
N SER A 135 9.93 -2.42 -2.62
CA SER A 135 9.29 -2.97 -3.82
C SER A 135 8.17 -3.95 -3.46
N SER A 136 7.29 -4.18 -4.44
CA SER A 136 6.23 -5.19 -4.40
C SER A 136 5.76 -5.48 -5.82
N GLN A 137 5.14 -6.64 -6.04
CA GLN A 137 4.42 -6.97 -7.26
C GLN A 137 2.93 -6.77 -7.03
N ILE A 138 2.30 -5.90 -7.82
CA ILE A 138 0.88 -5.56 -7.68
C ILE A 138 0.07 -6.44 -8.63
N SER A 139 -0.97 -7.07 -8.12
CA SER A 139 -1.91 -7.89 -8.89
C SER A 139 -3.33 -7.40 -8.63
N CYS A 140 -3.95 -6.82 -9.65
CA CYS A 140 -5.35 -6.40 -9.65
C CYS A 140 -6.18 -7.42 -10.43
N SER A 141 -7.39 -7.72 -9.92
CA SER A 141 -8.37 -8.63 -10.54
C SER A 141 -9.59 -7.87 -11.03
#